data_AF-A0A941JET7-F1
#
_entry.id   AF-A0A941JET7-F1
#
_cell.length_a   1.000
_cell.length_b   1.000
_cell.length_c   1.000
_cell.angle_alpha   90.00
_cell.angle_beta   90.00
_cell.angle_gamma   90.00
#
_symmetry.space_group_name_H-M   'P 1'
#
loop_
_entity.id
_entity.type
_entity.pdbx_description
1 polymer ?
#
loop_
_entity_poly.entity_id
_entity_poly.type
_entity_poly.pdbx_seq_one_letter_code
_entity_poly.pdbx_strand_id
1 'polypeptide(L)'
;MPAARPAHAVSDPVSRRPRAWLRRGLGAALWLGLAAGAAAQAPAEADARLLERGRSLAIAADCLACHTQAGGGKPYAGGYPINSPLGVIYASNITPSRTAGIGDYSEADFARALREGVRKDGARLYPAMPYTSYTLITDEDMKALSAYFMKGVAPVDQPAPVTQLPFPFSVRASMLGWNLLFLDNRRYAPDPSKSEQINRGAYLANALAHCSSCHTPRNALMAEDAGRALGGGPVGPWYAPNISSDPVAGIGGWSEDELVQYLRTGRVAGKAQAGGMMAEAVENSFQHMPETDLRAIAAYLKSTAPVGPESAADSKRPAGTAYGQGRAASDEARRRGMDSQTATASLKSGAALFSGYCASCHQSSGAGSANQAYPSLFHNTATGAGTAANLVATILYGIDRNVGDQHVLMPRFDQKSYVNPLTNQQVADISNYVLASYGNPDLRVTPADVQQSRDGGPVPLLAKAQPYLVPGGVAVLVVLLLLLLAWRRACRRRSR
;
A
#
# COMPACT_ATOMS: atom_id res chain seq x y z
N MET A 1 23.05 50.58 -77.42
CA MET A 1 22.84 50.12 -78.82
C MET A 1 24.19 50.16 -79.53
N PRO A 2 24.51 49.29 -80.49
CA PRO A 2 23.84 48.07 -81.02
C PRO A 2 24.79 46.84 -80.85
N ALA A 3 24.64 45.62 -81.37
CA ALA A 3 23.56 44.73 -81.80
C ALA A 3 24.22 43.35 -82.06
N ALA A 4 23.36 42.34 -82.26
CA ALA A 4 23.54 41.21 -83.17
C ALA A 4 24.41 40.00 -82.74
N ARG A 5 23.72 38.85 -82.70
CA ARG A 5 24.25 37.48 -82.87
C ARG A 5 24.81 37.30 -84.30
N PRO A 6 25.55 36.21 -84.61
CA PRO A 6 24.88 34.97 -85.03
C PRO A 6 25.56 33.66 -84.57
N ALA A 7 24.84 32.56 -84.76
CA ALA A 7 25.18 31.18 -84.49
C ALA A 7 26.11 30.58 -85.56
N HIS A 8 26.79 29.45 -85.28
CA HIS A 8 26.90 28.30 -86.20
C HIS A 8 27.46 27.03 -85.52
N ALA A 9 26.74 25.92 -85.76
CA ALA A 9 27.18 24.56 -86.14
C ALA A 9 28.14 23.71 -85.27
N VAL A 10 27.51 22.76 -84.58
CA VAL A 10 27.79 21.31 -84.42
C VAL A 10 29.00 20.71 -85.15
N SER A 11 29.85 19.99 -84.42
CA SER A 11 30.28 18.60 -84.73
C SER A 11 31.01 17.95 -83.53
N ASP A 12 30.46 16.83 -83.04
CA ASP A 12 31.10 15.88 -82.12
C ASP A 12 31.94 14.86 -82.92
N PRO A 13 32.97 14.23 -82.32
CA PRO A 13 32.80 12.78 -82.09
C PRO A 13 33.46 12.17 -80.81
N VAL A 14 32.72 11.21 -80.25
CA VAL A 14 33.14 9.84 -79.87
C VAL A 14 33.88 9.60 -78.53
N SER A 15 33.04 9.35 -77.52
CA SER A 15 32.98 8.19 -76.61
C SER A 15 34.23 7.38 -76.20
N ARG A 16 34.42 7.27 -74.87
CA ARG A 16 34.83 6.03 -74.18
C ARG A 16 33.84 5.74 -73.03
N ARG A 17 33.15 4.59 -73.08
CA ARG A 17 32.30 4.09 -71.99
C ARG A 17 33.09 3.16 -71.06
N PRO A 18 33.01 3.31 -69.73
CA PRO A 18 33.22 2.22 -68.79
C PRO A 18 31.91 1.61 -68.30
N ARG A 19 32.00 0.32 -67.94
CA ARG A 19 30.94 -0.65 -67.63
C ARG A 19 30.11 -0.26 -66.40
N ALA A 20 28.79 -0.13 -66.58
CA ALA A 20 27.81 0.27 -65.55
C ALA A 20 27.12 -0.91 -64.81
N TRP A 21 27.73 -2.10 -64.75
CA TRP A 21 27.04 -3.30 -64.21
C TRP A 21 27.37 -3.63 -62.73
N LEU A 22 28.38 -3.01 -62.11
CA LEU A 22 28.76 -3.29 -60.71
C LEU A 22 28.08 -2.40 -59.66
N ARG A 23 27.36 -1.33 -60.04
CA ARG A 23 26.73 -0.40 -59.07
C ARG A 23 25.28 -0.75 -58.70
N ARG A 24 24.63 -1.69 -59.41
CA ARG A 24 23.23 -2.07 -59.15
C ARG A 24 23.06 -3.18 -58.09
N GLY A 25 24.07 -4.01 -57.84
CA GLY A 25 24.01 -5.07 -56.82
C GLY A 25 24.20 -4.57 -55.39
N LEU A 26 25.09 -3.59 -55.18
CA LEU A 26 25.37 -3.02 -53.85
C LEU A 26 24.21 -2.18 -53.30
N GLY A 27 23.46 -1.48 -54.16
CA GLY A 27 22.28 -0.71 -53.75
C GLY A 27 21.16 -1.61 -53.22
N ALA A 28 20.83 -2.69 -53.93
CA ALA A 28 19.78 -3.62 -53.51
C ALA A 28 20.12 -4.34 -52.19
N ALA A 29 21.37 -4.75 -51.99
CA ALA A 29 21.82 -5.39 -50.74
C ALA A 29 21.80 -4.42 -49.54
N LEU A 30 22.13 -3.14 -49.74
CA LEU A 30 22.05 -2.12 -48.68
C LEU A 30 20.59 -1.82 -48.30
N TRP A 31 19.68 -1.72 -49.28
CA TRP A 31 18.26 -1.49 -49.04
C TRP A 31 17.55 -2.69 -48.39
N LEU A 32 17.91 -3.92 -48.76
CA LEU A 32 17.43 -5.15 -48.10
C LEU A 32 17.96 -5.27 -46.67
N GLY A 33 19.21 -4.88 -46.40
CA GLY A 33 19.78 -4.86 -45.04
C GLY A 33 19.14 -3.81 -44.12
N LEU A 34 18.85 -2.61 -44.64
CA LEU A 34 18.16 -1.54 -43.91
C LEU A 34 16.70 -1.88 -43.61
N ALA A 35 15.98 -2.49 -44.55
CA ALA A 35 14.60 -2.92 -44.34
C ALA A 35 14.50 -4.12 -43.37
N ALA A 36 15.45 -5.07 -43.43
CA ALA A 36 15.50 -6.20 -42.51
C ALA A 36 15.88 -5.78 -41.08
N GLY A 37 16.78 -4.80 -40.92
CA GLY A 37 17.08 -4.20 -39.62
C GLY A 37 15.86 -3.55 -38.99
N ALA A 38 15.19 -2.65 -39.74
CA ALA A 38 13.99 -1.96 -39.27
C ALA A 38 12.84 -2.93 -38.87
N ALA A 39 12.65 -4.02 -39.62
CA ALA A 39 11.65 -5.04 -39.32
C ALA A 39 11.99 -5.90 -38.09
N ALA A 40 13.26 -6.11 -37.77
CA ALA A 40 13.70 -6.83 -36.56
C ALA A 40 13.73 -5.94 -35.30
N GLN A 41 13.92 -4.62 -35.46
CA GLN A 41 13.89 -3.67 -34.35
C GLN A 41 12.47 -3.46 -33.79
N ALA A 42 11.44 -3.41 -34.64
CA ALA A 42 10.07 -3.09 -34.22
C ALA A 42 9.44 -4.09 -33.20
N PRO A 43 9.60 -5.43 -33.35
CA PRO A 43 9.12 -6.40 -32.36
C PRO A 43 9.86 -6.33 -31.03
N ALA A 44 11.19 -6.15 -31.07
CA ALA A 44 12.00 -6.01 -29.86
C ALA A 44 11.64 -4.74 -29.07
N GLU A 45 11.36 -3.65 -29.76
CA GLU A 45 10.92 -2.40 -29.15
C GLU A 45 9.50 -2.51 -28.56
N ALA A 46 8.60 -3.23 -29.24
CA ALA A 46 7.26 -3.51 -28.72
C ALA A 46 7.30 -4.37 -27.45
N ASP A 47 8.14 -5.40 -27.42
CA ASP A 47 8.36 -6.23 -26.23
C ASP A 47 8.96 -5.40 -25.08
N ALA A 48 9.95 -4.55 -25.37
CA ALA A 48 10.53 -3.66 -24.37
C ALA A 48 9.50 -2.70 -23.77
N ARG A 49 8.64 -2.09 -24.60
CA ARG A 49 7.53 -1.23 -24.12
C ARG A 49 6.52 -2.00 -23.26
N LEU A 50 6.20 -3.24 -23.63
CA LEU A 50 5.29 -4.07 -22.84
C LEU A 50 5.88 -4.40 -21.46
N LEU A 51 7.17 -4.76 -21.40
CA LEU A 51 7.86 -5.06 -20.14
C LEU A 51 7.98 -3.82 -19.26
N GLU A 52 8.30 -2.66 -19.82
CA GLU A 52 8.37 -1.41 -19.05
C GLU A 52 7.00 -0.97 -18.53
N ARG A 53 5.94 -1.14 -19.33
CA ARG A 53 4.56 -0.95 -18.85
C ARG A 53 4.25 -1.89 -17.69
N GLY A 54 4.56 -3.17 -17.82
CA GLY A 54 4.36 -4.16 -16.74
C GLY A 54 5.15 -3.83 -15.48
N ARG A 55 6.39 -3.34 -15.62
CA ARG A 55 7.21 -2.86 -14.51
C ARG A 55 6.57 -1.67 -13.80
N SER A 56 6.14 -0.66 -14.56
CA SER A 56 5.48 0.54 -14.02
C SER A 56 4.17 0.19 -13.28
N LEU A 57 3.39 -0.75 -13.82
CA LEU A 57 2.19 -1.27 -13.17
C LEU A 57 2.53 -2.05 -11.88
N ALA A 58 3.60 -2.85 -11.87
CA ALA A 58 4.03 -3.59 -10.69
C ALA A 58 4.52 -2.65 -9.56
N ILE A 59 5.14 -1.52 -9.93
CA ILE A 59 5.46 -0.41 -9.02
C ILE A 59 4.16 0.18 -8.47
N ALA A 60 3.25 0.64 -9.34
CA ALA A 60 2.00 1.28 -8.91
C ALA A 60 1.08 0.34 -8.08
N ALA A 61 1.19 -0.98 -8.30
CA ALA A 61 0.46 -1.99 -7.56
C ALA A 61 1.11 -2.42 -6.23
N ASP A 62 2.29 -1.86 -5.95
CA ASP A 62 3.10 -2.11 -4.76
C ASP A 62 3.48 -3.60 -4.57
N CYS A 63 3.68 -4.31 -5.69
CA CYS A 63 3.99 -5.74 -5.66
C CYS A 63 5.28 -6.03 -4.88
N LEU A 64 6.27 -5.12 -4.94
CA LEU A 64 7.58 -5.32 -4.34
C LEU A 64 7.54 -5.29 -2.80
N ALA A 65 6.74 -4.39 -2.21
CA ALA A 65 6.66 -4.22 -0.76
C ALA A 65 6.22 -5.50 -0.05
N CYS A 66 5.20 -6.16 -0.61
CA CYS A 66 4.70 -7.42 -0.04
C CYS A 66 5.49 -8.64 -0.51
N HIS A 67 5.94 -8.70 -1.77
CA HIS A 67 6.61 -9.89 -2.29
C HIS A 67 8.13 -9.90 -2.06
N THR A 68 8.64 -9.12 -1.12
CA THR A 68 10.06 -9.16 -0.73
C THR A 68 10.17 -9.38 0.77
N GLN A 69 11.09 -10.24 1.21
CA GLN A 69 11.25 -10.53 2.64
C GLN A 69 11.59 -9.25 3.43
N ALA A 70 10.94 -9.08 4.58
CA ALA A 70 11.21 -7.97 5.49
C ALA A 70 12.67 -7.97 5.98
N GLY A 71 13.27 -6.78 6.08
CA GLY A 71 14.66 -6.61 6.53
C GLY A 71 15.72 -6.91 5.46
N GLY A 72 15.31 -7.07 4.20
CA GLY A 72 16.20 -7.37 3.08
C GLY A 72 15.97 -8.79 2.54
N GLY A 73 15.83 -8.91 1.23
CA GLY A 73 15.58 -10.15 0.53
C GLY A 73 15.74 -9.97 -0.97
N LYS A 74 15.67 -11.06 -1.72
CA LYS A 74 15.65 -10.98 -3.19
C LYS A 74 14.31 -10.41 -3.64
N PRO A 75 14.28 -9.42 -4.56
CA PRO A 75 13.03 -8.85 -5.05
C PRO A 75 12.04 -9.92 -5.51
N TYR A 76 10.78 -9.78 -5.09
CA TYR A 76 9.66 -10.64 -5.49
C TYR A 76 9.74 -12.12 -5.03
N ALA A 77 10.73 -12.49 -4.22
CA ALA A 77 10.92 -13.86 -3.73
C ALA A 77 9.98 -14.27 -2.58
N GLY A 78 9.07 -13.38 -2.15
CA GLY A 78 8.11 -13.63 -1.08
C GLY A 78 8.70 -13.59 0.32
N GLY A 79 7.94 -14.11 1.28
CA GLY A 79 8.38 -14.25 2.68
C GLY A 79 8.08 -13.06 3.59
N TYR A 80 7.43 -12.01 3.10
CA TYR A 80 6.93 -10.93 3.95
C TYR A 80 5.81 -11.45 4.88
N PRO A 81 5.92 -11.28 6.20
CA PRO A 81 4.88 -11.67 7.15
C PRO A 81 3.82 -10.57 7.31
N ILE A 82 2.61 -10.83 6.83
CA ILE A 82 1.43 -9.99 7.08
C ILE A 82 0.81 -10.48 8.39
N ASN A 83 1.09 -9.76 9.47
CA ASN A 83 0.51 -10.04 10.77
C ASN A 83 -0.97 -9.65 10.76
N SER A 84 -1.86 -10.62 10.96
CA SER A 84 -3.29 -10.38 11.08
C SER A 84 -3.83 -10.95 12.39
N PRO A 85 -4.97 -10.45 12.87
CA PRO A 85 -5.68 -11.02 14.02
C PRO A 85 -6.12 -12.48 13.82
N LEU A 86 -6.09 -13.00 12.58
CA LEU A 86 -6.42 -14.38 12.24
C LEU A 86 -5.20 -15.30 12.24
N GLY A 87 -3.99 -14.75 12.39
CA GLY A 87 -2.69 -15.43 12.21
C GLY A 87 -1.82 -14.75 11.18
N VAL A 88 -0.58 -15.22 11.03
CA VAL A 88 0.38 -14.65 10.07
C VAL A 88 0.13 -15.23 8.67
N ILE A 89 0.01 -14.34 7.69
CA ILE A 89 -0.09 -14.69 6.26
C ILE A 89 1.23 -14.32 5.60
N TYR A 90 1.86 -15.25 4.88
CA TYR A 90 3.11 -15.00 4.17
C TYR A 90 2.84 -14.71 2.70
N ALA A 91 3.50 -13.68 2.18
CA ALA A 91 3.52 -13.40 0.75
C ALA A 91 4.29 -14.50 -0.02
N SER A 92 3.77 -14.90 -1.18
CA SER A 92 4.38 -15.93 -2.02
C SER A 92 5.57 -15.43 -2.82
N ASN A 93 6.43 -16.33 -3.29
CA ASN A 93 7.39 -16.02 -4.33
C ASN A 93 6.66 -15.86 -5.68
N ILE A 94 6.81 -14.71 -6.34
CA ILE A 94 6.18 -14.40 -7.64
C ILE A 94 7.21 -14.17 -8.75
N THR A 95 8.45 -14.61 -8.55
CA THR A 95 9.48 -14.64 -9.60
C THR A 95 9.15 -15.72 -10.64
N PRO A 96 9.75 -15.71 -11.85
CA PRO A 96 9.52 -16.75 -12.85
C PRO A 96 10.23 -18.08 -12.54
N SER A 97 10.65 -18.31 -11.29
CA SER A 97 11.14 -19.62 -10.85
C SER A 97 10.07 -20.69 -11.09
N ARG A 98 10.46 -21.80 -11.70
CA ARG A 98 9.59 -22.98 -11.88
C ARG A 98 9.51 -23.86 -10.64
N THR A 99 10.44 -23.71 -9.70
CA THR A 99 10.53 -24.56 -8.50
C THR A 99 9.90 -23.91 -7.28
N ALA A 100 10.00 -22.58 -7.17
CA ALA A 100 9.53 -21.83 -6.01
C ALA A 100 8.53 -20.72 -6.35
N GLY A 101 8.54 -20.23 -7.59
CA GLY A 101 7.76 -19.08 -8.04
C GLY A 101 6.58 -19.43 -8.94
N ILE A 102 6.27 -18.52 -9.86
CA ILE A 102 5.15 -18.63 -10.80
C ILE A 102 5.58 -19.06 -12.20
N GLY A 103 6.79 -19.60 -12.38
CA GLY A 103 7.38 -19.88 -13.71
C GLY A 103 6.60 -20.81 -14.64
N ASP A 104 5.64 -21.56 -14.11
CA ASP A 104 4.73 -22.41 -14.91
C ASP A 104 3.32 -21.81 -15.08
N TYR A 105 3.06 -20.59 -14.62
CA TYR A 105 1.76 -19.93 -14.81
C TYR A 105 1.59 -19.51 -16.27
N SER A 106 0.43 -19.81 -16.84
CA SER A 106 -0.04 -19.11 -18.05
C SER A 106 -0.51 -17.69 -17.70
N GLU A 107 -0.67 -16.82 -18.71
CA GLU A 107 -1.29 -15.49 -18.52
C GLU A 107 -2.69 -15.62 -17.89
N ALA A 108 -3.46 -16.64 -18.27
CA ALA A 108 -4.77 -16.91 -17.69
C ALA A 108 -4.70 -17.35 -16.22
N ASP A 109 -3.68 -18.15 -15.83
CA ASP A 109 -3.46 -18.50 -14.43
C ASP A 109 -3.04 -17.29 -13.60
N PHE A 110 -2.20 -16.42 -14.18
CA PHE A 110 -1.79 -15.16 -13.55
C PHE A 110 -2.98 -14.23 -13.33
N ALA A 111 -3.78 -14.00 -14.37
CA ALA A 111 -4.99 -13.19 -14.30
C ALA A 111 -6.00 -13.74 -13.28
N ARG A 112 -6.19 -15.06 -13.25
CA ARG A 112 -7.08 -15.73 -12.31
C ARG A 112 -6.59 -15.60 -10.86
N ALA A 113 -5.28 -15.69 -10.62
CA ALA A 113 -4.72 -15.48 -9.30
C ALA A 113 -4.91 -14.04 -8.82
N LEU A 114 -4.64 -13.05 -9.67
CA LEU A 114 -4.75 -11.64 -9.31
C LEU A 114 -6.20 -11.14 -9.20
N ARG A 115 -7.13 -11.63 -10.02
CA ARG A 115 -8.51 -11.09 -10.06
C ARG A 115 -9.53 -11.92 -9.30
N GLU A 116 -9.31 -13.23 -9.20
CA GLU A 116 -10.26 -14.14 -8.57
C GLU A 116 -9.73 -14.73 -7.25
N GLY A 117 -8.46 -14.47 -6.94
CA GLY A 117 -7.79 -15.04 -5.78
C GLY A 117 -7.65 -16.56 -5.89
N VAL A 118 -7.49 -17.12 -7.11
CA VAL A 118 -7.35 -18.58 -7.31
C VAL A 118 -6.01 -18.89 -7.96
N ARG A 119 -5.13 -19.56 -7.21
CA ARG A 119 -3.81 -19.98 -7.69
C ARG A 119 -3.91 -21.06 -8.78
N LYS A 120 -2.78 -21.32 -9.47
CA LYS A 120 -2.70 -22.38 -10.48
C LYS A 120 -3.06 -23.76 -9.92
N ASP A 121 -2.67 -24.05 -8.68
CA ASP A 121 -2.99 -25.30 -7.97
C ASP A 121 -4.44 -25.37 -7.44
N GLY A 122 -5.27 -24.36 -7.74
CA GLY A 122 -6.66 -24.28 -7.29
C GLY A 122 -6.83 -23.75 -5.87
N ALA A 123 -5.74 -23.52 -5.12
CA ALA A 123 -5.83 -22.97 -3.77
C ALA A 123 -6.32 -21.52 -3.82
N ARG A 124 -7.31 -21.20 -2.98
CA ARG A 124 -7.82 -19.83 -2.83
C ARG A 124 -6.88 -18.98 -1.98
N LEU A 125 -6.68 -17.73 -2.38
CA LEU A 125 -5.94 -16.72 -1.66
C LEU A 125 -6.83 -16.11 -0.57
N TYR A 126 -6.21 -15.69 0.52
CA TYR A 126 -6.86 -14.80 1.48
C TYR A 126 -6.83 -13.37 0.94
N PRO A 127 -7.81 -12.51 1.28
CA PRO A 127 -7.89 -11.13 0.79
C PRO A 127 -6.85 -10.19 1.42
N ALA A 128 -5.82 -10.75 2.05
CA ALA A 128 -4.56 -10.05 2.31
C ALA A 128 -3.79 -9.75 1.01
N MET A 129 -3.94 -10.59 -0.02
CA MET A 129 -3.65 -10.20 -1.39
C MET A 129 -4.86 -9.41 -1.91
N PRO A 130 -4.74 -8.16 -2.39
CA PRO A 130 -5.87 -7.29 -2.72
C PRO A 130 -6.51 -7.65 -4.07
N TYR A 131 -6.86 -8.93 -4.27
CA TYR A 131 -7.46 -9.42 -5.52
C TYR A 131 -8.83 -8.80 -5.81
N THR A 132 -9.54 -8.36 -4.76
CA THR A 132 -10.79 -7.60 -4.89
C THR A 132 -10.60 -6.22 -5.51
N SER A 133 -9.42 -5.63 -5.39
CA SER A 133 -9.03 -4.39 -6.08
C SER A 133 -8.50 -4.69 -7.48
N TYR A 134 -7.63 -5.71 -7.59
CA TYR A 134 -7.00 -6.09 -8.86
C TYR A 134 -7.97 -6.62 -9.92
N THR A 135 -9.21 -7.00 -9.56
CA THR A 135 -10.27 -7.23 -10.54
C THR A 135 -10.41 -6.09 -11.54
N LEU A 136 -10.18 -4.84 -11.10
CA LEU A 136 -10.31 -3.64 -11.92
C LEU A 136 -9.19 -3.49 -12.97
N ILE A 137 -8.04 -4.16 -12.79
CA ILE A 137 -6.93 -4.10 -13.76
C ILE A 137 -7.45 -4.54 -15.13
N THR A 138 -7.15 -3.78 -16.19
CA THR A 138 -7.58 -4.08 -17.56
C THR A 138 -6.87 -5.31 -18.12
N ASP A 139 -7.42 -5.93 -19.17
CA ASP A 139 -6.78 -7.11 -19.78
C ASP A 139 -5.41 -6.79 -20.39
N GLU A 140 -5.26 -5.60 -20.97
CA GLU A 140 -3.98 -5.11 -21.48
C GLU A 140 -2.93 -4.98 -20.36
N ASP A 141 -3.32 -4.39 -19.23
CA ASP A 141 -2.41 -4.22 -18.10
C ASP A 141 -2.09 -5.54 -17.40
N MET A 142 -3.04 -6.46 -17.35
CA MET A 142 -2.81 -7.82 -16.83
C MET A 142 -1.80 -8.58 -17.69
N LYS A 143 -1.90 -8.46 -19.02
CA LYS A 143 -0.93 -9.01 -19.96
C LYS A 143 0.45 -8.40 -19.76
N ALA A 144 0.55 -7.08 -19.61
CA ALA A 144 1.81 -6.38 -19.38
C ALA A 144 2.46 -6.83 -18.06
N LEU A 145 1.69 -6.91 -16.97
CA LEU A 145 2.14 -7.44 -15.67
C LEU A 145 2.65 -8.88 -15.81
N SER A 146 1.87 -9.77 -16.42
CA SER A 146 2.27 -11.16 -16.65
C SER A 146 3.56 -11.25 -17.47
N ALA A 147 3.70 -10.45 -18.53
CA ALA A 147 4.91 -10.42 -19.34
C ALA A 147 6.12 -9.95 -18.53
N TYR A 148 5.98 -8.89 -17.72
CA TYR A 148 7.04 -8.39 -16.85
C TYR A 148 7.49 -9.42 -15.83
N PHE A 149 6.58 -10.08 -15.11
CA PHE A 149 6.98 -11.10 -14.14
C PHE A 149 7.59 -12.34 -14.79
N MET A 150 7.15 -12.72 -15.99
CA MET A 150 7.69 -13.91 -16.68
C MET A 150 9.03 -13.66 -17.37
N LYS A 151 9.29 -12.45 -17.86
CA LYS A 151 10.45 -12.15 -18.71
C LYS A 151 11.37 -11.06 -18.16
N GLY A 152 10.85 -10.14 -17.36
CA GLY A 152 11.57 -8.98 -16.83
C GLY A 152 12.10 -9.14 -15.40
N VAL A 153 11.59 -10.13 -14.65
CA VAL A 153 12.02 -10.42 -13.27
C VAL A 153 13.02 -11.58 -13.25
N ALA A 154 14.08 -11.47 -12.46
CA ALA A 154 15.05 -12.56 -12.29
C ALA A 154 14.42 -13.72 -11.49
N PRO A 155 14.61 -14.98 -11.90
CA PRO A 155 14.09 -16.13 -11.16
C PRO A 155 14.82 -16.29 -9.82
N VAL A 156 14.07 -16.65 -8.79
CA VAL A 156 14.61 -16.98 -7.47
C VAL A 156 14.02 -18.30 -7.01
N ASP A 157 14.85 -19.34 -6.93
CA ASP A 157 14.43 -20.71 -6.55
C ASP A 157 14.31 -20.94 -5.03
N GLN A 158 14.11 -19.87 -4.26
CA GLN A 158 13.92 -19.94 -2.82
C GLN A 158 12.42 -20.04 -2.49
N PRO A 159 11.96 -21.12 -1.84
CA PRO A 159 10.56 -21.23 -1.44
C PRO A 159 10.23 -20.23 -0.33
N ALA A 160 9.06 -19.59 -0.45
CA ALA A 160 8.51 -18.75 0.61
C ALA A 160 7.85 -19.61 1.69
N PRO A 161 7.83 -19.17 2.97
CA PRO A 161 7.05 -19.81 4.02
C PRO A 161 5.58 -19.98 3.64
N VAL A 162 4.98 -21.10 4.05
CA VAL A 162 3.58 -21.39 3.77
C VAL A 162 2.69 -20.86 4.90
N THR A 163 1.65 -20.11 4.55
CA THR A 163 0.62 -19.65 5.50
C THR A 163 -0.10 -20.82 6.17
N GLN A 164 -0.04 -20.86 7.51
CA GLN A 164 -0.75 -21.84 8.35
C GLN A 164 -1.63 -21.10 9.35
N LEU A 165 -2.87 -20.77 8.96
CA LEU A 165 -3.85 -20.17 9.86
C LEU A 165 -4.47 -21.25 10.78
N PRO A 166 -4.93 -20.89 11.99
CA PRO A 166 -5.68 -21.79 12.84
C PRO A 166 -7.05 -22.15 12.22
N PHE A 167 -7.56 -23.32 12.56
CA PHE A 167 -8.93 -23.71 12.20
C PHE A 167 -9.96 -22.74 12.83
N PRO A 168 -11.05 -22.35 12.14
CA PRO A 168 -11.51 -22.80 10.82
C PRO A 168 -10.90 -22.02 9.64
N PHE A 169 -10.09 -20.99 9.89
CA PHE A 169 -9.56 -20.12 8.85
C PHE A 169 -8.57 -20.84 7.92
N SER A 170 -7.97 -21.95 8.35
CA SER A 170 -7.19 -22.86 7.50
C SER A 170 -7.98 -23.47 6.34
N VAL A 171 -9.31 -23.56 6.44
CA VAL A 171 -10.17 -24.16 5.41
C VAL A 171 -10.39 -23.17 4.27
N ARG A 172 -9.49 -23.16 3.29
CA ARG A 172 -9.53 -22.24 2.13
C ARG A 172 -10.82 -22.28 1.31
N ALA A 173 -11.61 -23.35 1.41
CA ALA A 173 -12.92 -23.42 0.76
C ALA A 173 -13.91 -22.37 1.27
N SER A 174 -13.75 -21.87 2.50
CA SER A 174 -14.57 -20.75 3.03
C SER A 174 -14.49 -19.50 2.15
N MET A 175 -13.35 -19.30 1.48
CA MET A 175 -13.17 -18.18 0.55
C MET A 175 -14.08 -18.25 -0.69
N LEU A 176 -14.63 -19.42 -1.03
CA LEU A 176 -15.66 -19.50 -2.09
C LEU A 176 -16.91 -18.74 -1.67
N GLY A 177 -17.39 -18.97 -0.45
CA GLY A 177 -18.55 -18.28 0.11
C GLY A 177 -18.28 -16.79 0.31
N TRP A 178 -17.08 -16.44 0.78
CA TRP A 178 -16.69 -15.03 0.92
C TRP A 178 -16.63 -14.31 -0.43
N ASN A 179 -16.02 -14.93 -1.46
CA ASN A 179 -15.96 -14.34 -2.80
C ASN A 179 -17.36 -14.21 -3.42
N LEU A 180 -18.27 -15.16 -3.20
CA LEU A 180 -19.66 -15.05 -3.66
C LEU A 180 -20.38 -13.81 -3.11
N LEU A 181 -20.00 -13.35 -1.93
CA LEU A 181 -20.63 -12.20 -1.26
C LEU A 181 -19.91 -10.88 -1.55
N PHE A 182 -18.58 -10.90 -1.72
CA PHE A 182 -17.75 -9.69 -1.67
C PHE A 182 -16.81 -9.49 -2.87
N LEU A 183 -16.67 -10.46 -3.78
CA LEU A 183 -15.86 -10.29 -4.97
C LEU A 183 -16.73 -9.75 -6.12
N ASP A 184 -16.52 -8.48 -6.45
CA ASP A 184 -17.09 -7.86 -7.64
C ASP A 184 -16.15 -8.03 -8.85
N ASN A 185 -16.36 -9.08 -9.64
CA ASN A 185 -15.48 -9.43 -10.76
C ASN A 185 -15.73 -8.55 -12.01
N ARG A 186 -15.53 -7.24 -11.88
CA ARG A 186 -15.59 -6.28 -12.98
C ARG A 186 -14.23 -5.69 -13.30
N ARG A 187 -14.07 -5.21 -14.53
CA ARG A 187 -12.91 -4.42 -15.00
C ARG A 187 -13.18 -2.93 -14.82
N TYR A 188 -12.11 -2.14 -14.72
CA TYR A 188 -12.25 -0.69 -14.70
C TYR A 188 -12.87 -0.19 -16.01
N ALA A 189 -13.88 0.65 -15.88
CA ALA A 189 -14.51 1.36 -16.99
C ALA A 189 -14.50 2.87 -16.65
N PRO A 190 -13.92 3.73 -17.51
CA PRO A 190 -13.94 5.17 -17.29
C PRO A 190 -15.36 5.72 -17.19
N ASP A 191 -15.59 6.62 -16.24
CA ASP A 191 -16.83 7.38 -16.13
C ASP A 191 -16.79 8.54 -17.13
N PRO A 192 -17.70 8.58 -18.15
CA PRO A 192 -17.69 9.62 -19.17
C PRO A 192 -18.07 11.01 -18.62
N SER A 193 -18.63 11.09 -17.41
CA SER A 193 -18.92 12.37 -16.74
C SER A 193 -17.70 12.99 -16.05
N LYS A 194 -16.58 12.27 -15.98
CA LYS A 194 -15.34 12.69 -15.31
C LYS A 194 -14.24 12.98 -16.32
N SER A 195 -13.31 13.85 -15.93
CA SER A 195 -12.12 14.12 -16.73
C SER A 195 -11.23 12.88 -16.85
N GLU A 196 -10.38 12.85 -17.87
CA GLU A 196 -9.37 11.81 -18.04
C GLU A 196 -8.47 11.68 -16.81
N GLN A 197 -8.08 12.82 -16.22
CA GLN A 197 -7.25 12.84 -15.00
C GLN A 197 -7.94 12.15 -13.81
N ILE A 198 -9.23 12.43 -13.57
CA ILE A 198 -9.98 11.77 -12.48
C ILE A 198 -10.13 10.28 -12.76
N ASN A 199 -10.40 9.90 -14.01
CA ASN A 199 -10.48 8.49 -14.40
C ASN A 199 -9.15 7.74 -14.23
N ARG A 200 -8.04 8.38 -14.62
CA ARG A 200 -6.69 7.84 -14.40
C ARG A 200 -6.41 7.66 -12.90
N GLY A 201 -6.75 8.66 -12.09
CA GLY A 201 -6.59 8.62 -10.65
C GLY A 201 -7.45 7.54 -9.99
N ALA A 202 -8.69 7.38 -10.42
CA ALA A 202 -9.60 6.35 -9.93
C ALA A 202 -9.08 4.95 -10.28
N TYR A 203 -8.54 4.75 -11.47
CA TYR A 203 -7.91 3.49 -11.86
C TYR A 203 -6.68 3.19 -11.00
N LEU A 204 -5.77 4.15 -10.87
CA LEU A 204 -4.55 3.99 -10.07
C LEU A 204 -4.89 3.71 -8.59
N ALA A 205 -5.76 4.52 -7.97
CA ALA A 205 -6.06 4.43 -6.55
C ALA A 205 -6.86 3.15 -6.20
N ASN A 206 -7.84 2.76 -7.03
CA ASN A 206 -8.71 1.63 -6.69
C ASN A 206 -8.22 0.29 -7.22
N ALA A 207 -7.59 0.27 -8.40
CA ALA A 207 -7.13 -0.97 -9.03
C ALA A 207 -5.72 -1.32 -8.58
N LEU A 208 -4.76 -0.42 -8.81
CA LEU A 208 -3.34 -0.70 -8.64
C LEU A 208 -2.90 -0.45 -7.20
N ALA A 209 -2.98 0.78 -6.72
CA ALA A 209 -2.54 1.16 -5.37
C ALA A 209 -3.50 0.72 -4.25
N HIS A 210 -4.64 0.13 -4.60
CA HIS A 210 -5.61 -0.51 -3.68
C HIS A 210 -5.89 0.30 -2.40
N CYS A 211 -6.01 1.63 -2.51
CA CYS A 211 -6.10 2.54 -1.37
C CYS A 211 -7.20 2.14 -0.37
N SER A 212 -8.34 1.64 -0.88
CA SER A 212 -9.46 1.17 -0.07
C SER A 212 -9.12 -0.02 0.83
N SER A 213 -8.10 -0.83 0.47
CA SER A 213 -7.69 -1.98 1.25
C SER A 213 -7.18 -1.61 2.65
N CYS A 214 -6.61 -0.41 2.80
CA CYS A 214 -6.20 0.12 4.09
C CYS A 214 -7.16 1.21 4.60
N HIS A 215 -7.63 2.08 3.72
CA HIS A 215 -8.37 3.28 4.10
C HIS A 215 -9.90 3.10 4.17
N THR A 216 -10.43 1.89 4.05
CA THR A 216 -11.85 1.63 4.25
C THR A 216 -12.04 0.70 5.46
N PRO A 217 -12.98 1.00 6.37
CA PRO A 217 -13.22 0.16 7.52
C PRO A 217 -13.74 -1.22 7.09
N ARG A 218 -13.53 -2.22 7.96
CA ARG A 218 -13.95 -3.61 7.71
C ARG A 218 -15.25 -3.93 8.45
N ASN A 219 -16.15 -4.64 7.78
CA ASN A 219 -17.38 -5.15 8.39
C ASN A 219 -17.11 -6.39 9.26
N ALA A 220 -18.16 -6.96 9.87
CA ALA A 220 -18.04 -8.12 10.77
C ALA A 220 -17.43 -9.38 10.11
N LEU A 221 -17.49 -9.50 8.78
CA LEU A 221 -16.92 -10.58 7.98
C LEU A 221 -15.57 -10.21 7.34
N MET A 222 -14.93 -9.14 7.83
CA MET A 222 -13.64 -8.65 7.36
C MET A 222 -13.63 -8.15 5.90
N ALA A 223 -14.79 -7.90 5.30
CA ALA A 223 -14.88 -7.26 3.99
C ALA A 223 -14.91 -5.73 4.12
N GLU A 224 -14.49 -5.03 3.07
CA GLU A 224 -14.59 -3.56 2.95
C GLU A 224 -16.04 -3.09 3.13
N ASP A 225 -16.26 -2.10 3.99
CA ASP A 225 -17.56 -1.43 4.12
C ASP A 225 -17.70 -0.35 3.04
N ALA A 226 -18.39 -0.71 1.95
CA ALA A 226 -18.62 0.19 0.83
C ALA A 226 -19.39 1.47 1.22
N GLY A 227 -20.19 1.44 2.29
CA GLY A 227 -20.90 2.62 2.79
C GLY A 227 -19.97 3.69 3.39
N ARG A 228 -18.72 3.31 3.68
CA ARG A 228 -17.69 4.17 4.26
C ARG A 228 -16.36 4.07 3.51
N ALA A 229 -16.42 3.89 2.19
CA ALA A 229 -15.25 3.83 1.32
C ALA A 229 -14.29 5.01 1.60
N LEU A 230 -13.01 4.69 1.84
CA LEU A 230 -11.95 5.67 2.16
C LEU A 230 -12.13 6.42 3.49
N GLY A 231 -13.05 5.97 4.35
CA GLY A 231 -13.38 6.58 5.65
C GLY A 231 -12.40 6.33 6.79
N GLY A 232 -11.30 5.61 6.54
CA GLY A 232 -10.29 5.22 7.52
C GLY A 232 -10.66 3.99 8.33
N GLY A 233 -9.68 3.40 9.02
CA GLY A 233 -9.90 2.25 9.89
C GLY A 233 -8.61 1.65 10.46
N PRO A 234 -8.74 0.71 11.43
CA PRO A 234 -7.60 0.00 11.97
C PRO A 234 -7.00 -0.97 10.92
N VAL A 235 -5.68 -0.92 10.77
CA VAL A 235 -4.89 -1.82 9.92
C VAL A 235 -3.78 -2.40 10.79
N GLY A 236 -4.09 -3.56 11.37
CA GLY A 236 -3.26 -4.13 12.43
C GLY A 236 -3.08 -3.12 13.58
N PRO A 237 -1.85 -2.88 14.05
CA PRO A 237 -1.61 -1.92 15.14
C PRO A 237 -1.69 -0.45 14.72
N TRP A 238 -1.73 -0.18 13.41
CA TRP A 238 -1.81 1.16 12.84
C TRP A 238 -3.26 1.55 12.58
N TYR A 239 -3.49 2.84 12.37
CA TYR A 239 -4.76 3.38 11.93
C TYR A 239 -4.57 4.10 10.60
N ALA A 240 -5.18 3.58 9.54
CA ALA A 240 -5.23 4.25 8.25
C ALA A 240 -6.22 5.42 8.34
N PRO A 241 -5.78 6.67 8.09
CA PRO A 241 -6.65 7.83 8.21
C PRO A 241 -7.78 7.81 7.17
N ASN A 242 -8.81 8.60 7.39
CA ASN A 242 -9.79 8.88 6.35
C ASN A 242 -9.12 9.70 5.24
N ILE A 243 -9.23 9.25 3.99
CA ILE A 243 -8.68 9.92 2.80
C ILE A 243 -9.76 10.31 1.79
N SER A 244 -11.01 10.35 2.23
CA SER A 244 -12.08 10.99 1.48
C SER A 244 -11.89 12.51 1.43
N SER A 245 -12.67 13.17 0.58
CA SER A 245 -12.67 14.63 0.42
C SER A 245 -13.21 15.41 1.63
N ASP A 246 -13.60 14.74 2.72
CA ASP A 246 -14.13 15.39 3.92
C ASP A 246 -13.09 16.37 4.53
N PRO A 247 -13.46 17.63 4.84
CA PRO A 247 -12.52 18.64 5.30
C PRO A 247 -12.10 18.50 6.77
N VAL A 248 -12.85 17.75 7.58
CA VAL A 248 -12.61 17.61 9.02
C VAL A 248 -11.94 16.28 9.35
N ALA A 249 -12.58 15.18 8.94
CA ALA A 249 -12.12 13.83 9.18
C ALA A 249 -11.13 13.37 8.10
N GLY A 250 -11.32 13.80 6.86
CA GLY A 250 -10.56 13.38 5.69
C GLY A 250 -9.42 14.32 5.27
N ILE A 251 -9.07 14.24 4.00
CA ILE A 251 -8.01 15.06 3.37
C ILE A 251 -8.57 16.31 2.67
N GLY A 252 -9.83 16.67 2.90
CA GLY A 252 -10.46 17.84 2.28
C GLY A 252 -9.70 19.14 2.53
N GLY A 253 -9.03 19.27 3.68
CA GLY A 253 -8.17 20.42 4.03
C GLY A 253 -6.73 20.38 3.48
N TRP A 254 -6.39 19.39 2.64
CA TRP A 254 -5.07 19.29 1.98
C TRP A 254 -5.17 19.82 0.55
N SER A 255 -4.10 20.48 0.07
CA SER A 255 -3.95 20.81 -1.34
C SER A 255 -3.50 19.58 -2.15
N GLU A 256 -3.72 19.60 -3.46
CA GLU A 256 -3.22 18.53 -4.33
C GLU A 256 -1.69 18.44 -4.29
N ASP A 257 -0.98 19.57 -4.22
CA ASP A 257 0.49 19.57 -4.15
C ASP A 257 0.99 18.95 -2.83
N GLU A 258 0.29 19.17 -1.72
CA GLU A 258 0.60 18.51 -0.44
C GLU A 258 0.37 17.00 -0.54
N LEU A 259 -0.69 16.54 -1.22
CA LEU A 259 -0.94 15.12 -1.44
C LEU A 259 0.13 14.49 -2.33
N VAL A 260 0.52 15.15 -3.43
CA VAL A 260 1.60 14.71 -4.31
C VAL A 260 2.92 14.65 -3.55
N GLN A 261 3.22 15.66 -2.74
CA GLN A 261 4.39 15.67 -1.88
C GLN A 261 4.36 14.50 -0.89
N TYR A 262 3.22 14.25 -0.23
CA TYR A 262 3.07 13.15 0.71
C TYR A 262 3.27 11.79 0.03
N LEU A 263 2.65 11.55 -1.12
CA LEU A 263 2.82 10.28 -1.85
C LEU A 263 4.27 10.11 -2.31
N ARG A 264 4.92 11.18 -2.78
CA ARG A 264 6.31 11.09 -3.26
C ARG A 264 7.32 10.90 -2.14
N THR A 265 7.11 11.55 -0.99
CA THR A 265 8.15 11.70 0.04
C THR A 265 7.79 11.11 1.41
N GLY A 266 6.53 10.75 1.59
CA GLY A 266 5.95 10.34 2.87
C GLY A 266 5.92 11.48 3.89
N ARG A 267 6.03 12.76 3.48
CA ARG A 267 6.07 13.89 4.43
C ARG A 267 5.40 15.14 3.91
N VAL A 268 4.63 15.79 4.77
CA VAL A 268 4.17 17.17 4.61
C VAL A 268 4.37 17.89 5.94
N ALA A 269 5.20 18.93 5.91
CA ALA A 269 5.54 19.70 7.10
C ALA A 269 4.27 20.31 7.72
N GLY A 270 4.14 20.20 9.04
CA GLY A 270 2.94 20.67 9.75
C GLY A 270 1.67 19.86 9.47
N LYS A 271 1.78 18.67 8.87
CA LYS A 271 0.64 17.76 8.67
C LYS A 271 0.91 16.31 9.03
N ALA A 272 1.80 15.64 8.32
CA ALA A 272 1.95 14.19 8.49
C ALA A 272 3.29 13.67 8.04
N GLN A 273 3.61 12.51 8.59
CA GLN A 273 4.74 11.67 8.25
C GLN A 273 4.21 10.25 8.05
N ALA A 274 4.54 9.61 6.92
CA ALA A 274 4.15 8.23 6.65
C ALA A 274 4.80 7.28 7.68
N GLY A 275 4.05 6.26 8.09
CA GLY A 275 4.52 5.21 8.98
C GLY A 275 3.86 3.88 8.67
N GLY A 276 4.39 2.81 9.24
CA GLY A 276 3.94 1.45 8.96
C GLY A 276 3.90 1.15 7.45
N MET A 277 2.82 0.51 7.00
CA MET A 277 2.65 0.09 5.61
C MET A 277 2.61 1.26 4.62
N MET A 278 2.19 2.47 5.06
CA MET A 278 2.23 3.64 4.18
C MET A 278 3.67 4.10 3.91
N ALA A 279 4.58 3.94 4.87
CA ALA A 279 5.99 4.24 4.65
C ALA A 279 6.60 3.28 3.62
N GLU A 280 6.27 1.99 3.69
CA GLU A 280 6.69 0.97 2.72
C GLU A 280 6.11 1.24 1.33
N ALA A 281 4.84 1.66 1.23
CA ALA A 281 4.21 2.02 -0.04
C ALA A 281 4.85 3.27 -0.67
N VAL A 282 5.26 4.26 0.13
CA VAL A 282 6.06 5.38 -0.37
C VAL A 282 7.40 4.89 -0.88
N GLU A 283 8.10 4.06 -0.11
CA GLU A 283 9.44 3.58 -0.44
C GLU A 283 9.46 2.71 -1.69
N ASN A 284 8.53 1.77 -1.84
CA ASN A 284 8.59 0.76 -2.89
C ASN A 284 7.72 1.10 -4.12
N SER A 285 6.78 2.03 -3.98
CA SER A 285 5.80 2.37 -5.03
C SER A 285 5.78 3.86 -5.37
N PHE A 286 5.16 4.69 -4.54
CA PHE A 286 4.73 6.03 -4.95
C PHE A 286 5.89 6.97 -5.30
N GLN A 287 7.07 6.84 -4.66
CA GLN A 287 8.22 7.68 -4.99
C GLN A 287 8.78 7.43 -6.40
N HIS A 288 8.47 6.27 -6.99
CA HIS A 288 8.92 5.86 -8.32
C HIS A 288 7.87 6.10 -9.41
N MET A 289 6.68 6.55 -9.04
CA MET A 289 5.62 6.87 -10.00
C MET A 289 5.86 8.23 -10.67
N PRO A 290 5.44 8.40 -11.94
CA PRO A 290 5.52 9.69 -12.59
C PRO A 290 4.60 10.70 -11.90
N GLU A 291 4.98 11.97 -11.90
CA GLU A 291 4.22 13.03 -11.25
C GLU A 291 2.78 13.12 -11.75
N THR A 292 2.57 12.88 -13.04
CA THR A 292 1.24 12.87 -13.67
C THR A 292 0.29 11.88 -13.00
N ASP A 293 0.80 10.70 -12.60
CA ASP A 293 0.00 9.68 -11.93
C ASP A 293 -0.26 10.06 -10.46
N LEU A 294 0.72 10.63 -9.76
CA LEU A 294 0.51 11.15 -8.39
C LEU A 294 -0.53 12.27 -8.37
N ARG A 295 -0.49 13.18 -9.36
CA ARG A 295 -1.50 14.24 -9.53
C ARG A 295 -2.87 13.68 -9.88
N ALA A 296 -2.94 12.64 -10.70
CA ALA A 296 -4.20 11.96 -10.99
C ALA A 296 -4.81 11.34 -9.73
N ILE A 297 -4.01 10.64 -8.92
CA ILE A 297 -4.45 10.09 -7.63
C ILE A 297 -4.96 11.21 -6.70
N ALA A 298 -4.19 12.31 -6.55
CA ALA A 298 -4.60 13.44 -5.73
C ALA A 298 -5.94 14.05 -6.18
N ALA A 299 -6.09 14.32 -7.48
CA ALA A 299 -7.33 14.85 -8.06
C ALA A 299 -8.51 13.90 -7.85
N TYR A 300 -8.30 12.59 -8.03
CA TYR A 300 -9.34 11.59 -7.75
C TYR A 300 -9.76 11.61 -6.28
N LEU A 301 -8.82 11.52 -5.34
CA LEU A 301 -9.13 11.49 -3.90
C LEU A 301 -9.88 12.76 -3.47
N LYS A 302 -9.50 13.92 -3.98
CA LYS A 302 -10.20 15.20 -3.76
C LYS A 302 -11.62 15.24 -4.34
N SER A 303 -11.92 14.39 -5.33
CA SER A 303 -13.24 14.28 -5.97
C SER A 303 -14.18 13.24 -5.33
N THR A 304 -13.68 12.45 -4.36
CA THR A 304 -14.45 11.39 -3.70
C THR A 304 -15.62 11.95 -2.88
N ALA A 305 -16.62 11.12 -2.60
CA ALA A 305 -17.67 11.49 -1.65
C ALA A 305 -17.07 11.66 -0.24
N PRO A 306 -17.40 12.74 0.49
CA PRO A 306 -16.90 12.93 1.85
C PRO A 306 -17.48 11.87 2.78
N VAL A 307 -16.63 11.25 3.59
CA VAL A 307 -17.04 10.38 4.68
C VAL A 307 -16.79 11.14 5.98
N GLY A 308 -17.86 11.50 6.68
CA GLY A 308 -17.77 12.22 7.94
C GLY A 308 -17.12 11.40 9.06
N PRO A 309 -16.78 12.05 10.19
CA PRO A 309 -16.18 11.38 11.33
C PRO A 309 -17.14 10.38 11.99
N GLU A 310 -16.58 9.33 12.60
CA GLU A 310 -17.34 8.25 13.23
C GLU A 310 -18.12 8.69 14.48
N SER A 311 -17.61 9.67 15.21
CA SER A 311 -18.23 10.17 16.43
C SER A 311 -18.88 11.54 16.21
N ALA A 312 -20.05 11.75 16.81
CA ALA A 312 -20.75 13.03 16.78
C ALA A 312 -19.97 14.16 17.48
N ALA A 313 -19.04 13.81 18.38
CA ALA A 313 -18.13 14.77 19.01
C ALA A 313 -17.05 15.24 18.02
N ASP A 314 -16.50 14.33 17.21
CA ASP A 314 -15.53 14.67 16.18
C ASP A 314 -16.16 15.44 15.00
N SER A 315 -17.46 15.27 14.74
CA SER A 315 -18.19 16.03 13.70
C SER A 315 -18.23 17.53 13.96
N LYS A 316 -17.98 17.98 15.18
CA LYS A 316 -17.98 19.41 15.55
C LYS A 316 -16.59 20.04 15.51
N ARG A 317 -15.54 19.26 15.21
CA ARG A 317 -14.17 19.76 15.18
C ARG A 317 -13.93 20.59 13.92
N PRO A 318 -13.17 21.69 13.98
CA PRO A 318 -12.78 22.45 12.78
C PRO A 318 -12.02 21.60 11.75
N ALA A 319 -12.03 22.04 10.50
CA ALA A 319 -11.17 21.45 9.47
C ALA A 319 -9.70 21.51 9.88
N GLY A 320 -8.94 20.45 9.58
CA GLY A 320 -7.51 20.36 9.91
C GLY A 320 -7.18 20.21 11.40
N THR A 321 -8.17 19.97 12.26
CA THR A 321 -7.94 19.76 13.69
C THR A 321 -6.92 18.65 13.97
N ALA A 322 -6.88 17.60 13.13
CA ALA A 322 -5.93 16.49 13.26
C ALA A 322 -4.45 16.90 13.17
N TYR A 323 -4.14 17.99 12.47
CA TYR A 323 -2.78 18.53 12.32
C TYR A 323 -2.65 19.98 12.81
N GLY A 324 -3.67 20.52 13.46
CA GLY A 324 -3.64 21.86 14.07
C GLY A 324 -3.21 21.87 15.55
N GLN A 325 -3.07 20.68 16.17
CA GLN A 325 -2.84 20.57 17.61
C GLN A 325 -1.40 20.89 18.04
N GLY A 326 -1.29 21.30 19.32
CA GLY A 326 -0.04 21.48 20.02
C GLY A 326 0.75 22.72 19.64
N ARG A 327 1.90 22.86 20.29
CA ARG A 327 2.89 23.91 20.05
C ARG A 327 4.25 23.46 20.58
N ALA A 328 5.31 24.18 20.22
CA ALA A 328 6.61 23.97 20.84
C ALA A 328 6.54 24.23 22.36
N ALA A 329 7.02 23.26 23.16
CA ALA A 329 7.03 23.34 24.62
C ALA A 329 8.16 22.48 25.20
N SER A 330 8.83 22.93 26.26
CA SER A 330 9.95 22.20 26.86
C SER A 330 9.91 22.28 28.38
N ASP A 331 9.76 21.13 29.02
CA ASP A 331 9.84 20.97 30.48
C ASP A 331 11.27 20.68 30.96
N GLU A 332 12.24 20.65 30.05
CA GLU A 332 13.61 20.20 30.31
C GLU A 332 14.30 21.06 31.38
N ALA A 333 14.14 22.38 31.34
CA ALA A 333 14.73 23.31 32.30
C ALA A 333 14.18 23.13 33.73
N ARG A 334 12.92 22.70 33.87
CA ARG A 334 12.32 22.39 35.18
C ARG A 334 12.87 21.08 35.75
N ARG A 335 13.40 20.20 34.90
CA ARG A 335 13.88 18.87 35.26
C ARG A 335 15.36 18.82 35.54
N ARG A 336 16.15 19.56 34.76
CA ARG A 336 17.58 19.74 34.99
C ARG A 336 17.76 20.64 36.22
N GLY A 337 18.29 20.08 37.31
CA GLY A 337 18.53 20.82 38.56
C GLY A 337 17.54 20.53 39.70
N MET A 338 16.67 19.52 39.59
CA MET A 338 15.95 19.01 40.77
C MET A 338 16.94 18.40 41.77
N ASP A 339 16.73 18.68 43.06
CA ASP A 339 17.53 18.08 44.13
C ASP A 339 17.41 16.55 44.11
N SER A 340 18.52 15.84 44.29
CA SER A 340 18.53 14.37 44.35
C SER A 340 17.52 13.76 45.34
N GLN A 341 17.20 14.48 46.42
CA GLN A 341 16.23 14.08 47.45
C GLN A 341 14.77 14.22 46.98
N THR A 342 14.50 15.07 45.99
CA THR A 342 13.16 15.24 45.38
C THR A 342 13.05 14.58 44.00
N ALA A 343 14.17 14.06 43.49
CA ALA A 343 14.25 13.35 42.22
C ALA A 343 13.75 11.89 42.27
N THR A 344 13.39 11.37 43.45
CA THR A 344 12.83 10.02 43.59
C THR A 344 11.52 9.90 42.82
N ALA A 345 11.43 8.89 41.94
CA ALA A 345 10.31 8.59 41.03
C ALA A 345 10.03 9.61 39.90
N SER A 346 10.60 10.82 39.90
CA SER A 346 10.43 11.79 38.80
C SER A 346 11.04 11.30 37.47
N LEU A 347 12.10 10.50 37.57
CA LEU A 347 12.80 9.84 36.45
C LEU A 347 11.97 8.75 35.74
N LYS A 348 10.83 8.34 36.29
CA LYS A 348 9.90 7.38 35.67
C LYS A 348 8.69 8.04 35.01
N SER A 349 8.56 9.37 35.09
CA SER A 349 7.45 10.11 34.46
C SER A 349 7.56 10.14 32.94
N GLY A 350 6.42 10.30 32.26
CA GLY A 350 6.36 10.39 30.78
C GLY A 350 7.34 11.40 30.18
N ALA A 351 7.53 12.56 30.80
CA ALA A 351 8.50 13.52 30.29
C ALA A 351 9.96 13.19 30.63
N ALA A 352 10.25 12.50 31.74
CA ALA A 352 11.62 12.03 32.00
C ALA A 352 12.00 10.93 30.99
N LEU A 353 11.05 10.04 30.69
CA LEU A 353 11.19 9.06 29.62
C LEU A 353 11.36 9.75 28.25
N PHE A 354 10.54 10.75 27.92
CA PHE A 354 10.69 11.52 26.69
C PHE A 354 12.06 12.20 26.58
N SER A 355 12.53 12.83 27.66
CA SER A 355 13.85 13.45 27.73
C SER A 355 14.96 12.43 27.46
N GLY A 356 14.88 11.24 28.08
CA GLY A 356 15.89 10.19 27.94
C GLY A 356 15.86 9.44 26.60
N TYR A 357 14.69 9.30 25.96
CA TYR A 357 14.52 8.44 24.77
C TYR A 357 14.23 9.19 23.47
N CYS A 358 13.64 10.39 23.54
CA CYS A 358 13.03 11.05 22.38
C CYS A 358 13.64 12.43 22.06
N ALA A 359 14.00 13.19 23.10
CA ALA A 359 14.38 14.60 22.97
C ALA A 359 15.69 14.83 22.19
N SER A 360 16.58 13.84 22.09
CA SER A 360 17.80 13.95 21.27
C SER A 360 17.51 14.11 19.77
N CYS A 361 16.39 13.56 19.30
CA CYS A 361 15.99 13.58 17.90
C CYS A 361 14.83 14.55 17.66
N HIS A 362 13.80 14.52 18.51
CA HIS A 362 12.62 15.38 18.38
C HIS A 362 12.78 16.76 19.01
N GLN A 363 13.95 17.04 19.60
CA GLN A 363 14.24 18.17 20.48
C GLN A 363 13.38 18.14 21.75
N SER A 364 13.85 18.79 22.81
CA SER A 364 13.06 18.93 24.04
C SER A 364 11.79 19.78 23.84
N SER A 365 11.77 20.60 22.78
CA SER A 365 10.64 21.42 22.36
C SER A 365 9.58 20.64 21.58
N GLY A 366 9.90 19.44 21.11
CA GLY A 366 9.07 18.67 20.17
C GLY A 366 9.10 19.19 18.72
N ALA A 367 9.96 20.15 18.37
CA ALA A 367 10.00 20.75 17.03
C ALA A 367 10.58 19.84 15.93
N GLY A 368 11.23 18.73 16.31
CA GLY A 368 11.92 17.87 15.36
C GLY A 368 13.21 18.50 14.83
N SER A 369 13.78 17.92 13.77
CA SER A 369 14.96 18.48 13.11
C SER A 369 14.57 19.57 12.11
N ALA A 370 15.51 20.48 11.82
CA ALA A 370 15.27 21.58 10.87
C ALA A 370 14.88 21.08 9.46
N ASN A 371 15.46 19.95 9.03
CA ASN A 371 15.13 19.30 7.75
C ASN A 371 13.89 18.39 7.83
N GLN A 372 13.25 18.27 9.00
CA GLN A 372 12.11 17.41 9.28
C GLN A 372 12.36 15.91 8.99
N ALA A 373 13.64 15.47 8.99
CA ALA A 373 13.97 14.06 9.02
C ALA A 373 13.42 13.39 10.30
N TYR A 374 13.50 14.11 11.41
CA TYR A 374 12.68 13.87 12.60
C TYR A 374 11.54 14.88 12.59
N PRO A 375 10.28 14.46 12.43
CA PRO A 375 9.18 15.39 12.26
C PRO A 375 8.90 16.14 13.57
N SER A 376 8.28 17.31 13.43
CA SER A 376 7.61 17.98 14.54
C SER A 376 6.57 17.05 15.18
N LEU A 377 6.53 17.05 16.51
CA LEU A 377 5.52 16.32 17.30
C LEU A 377 4.25 17.14 17.50
N PHE A 378 4.29 18.44 17.23
CA PHE A 378 3.11 19.29 17.10
C PHE A 378 2.80 19.57 15.63
N HIS A 379 1.57 19.96 15.35
CA HIS A 379 1.04 20.05 14.00
C HIS A 379 1.30 18.76 13.19
N ASN A 380 0.97 17.62 13.78
CA ASN A 380 1.23 16.31 13.19
C ASN A 380 0.04 15.39 13.47
N THR A 381 -0.51 14.77 12.41
CA THR A 381 -1.63 13.84 12.50
C THR A 381 -1.36 12.64 13.41
N ALA A 382 -0.10 12.19 13.55
CA ALA A 382 0.23 11.09 14.44
C ALA A 382 -0.04 11.43 15.93
N THR A 383 0.04 12.71 16.31
CA THR A 383 -0.15 13.18 17.69
C THR A 383 -1.45 13.98 17.87
N GLY A 384 -2.00 14.56 16.81
CA GLY A 384 -3.16 15.45 16.85
C GLY A 384 -4.50 14.84 16.42
N ALA A 385 -4.51 13.65 15.80
CA ALA A 385 -5.73 12.99 15.34
C ALA A 385 -6.66 12.55 16.50
N GLY A 386 -7.84 12.03 16.16
CA GLY A 386 -8.81 11.47 17.12
C GLY A 386 -8.44 10.10 17.71
N THR A 387 -7.24 9.59 17.43
CA THR A 387 -6.76 8.30 17.93
C THR A 387 -5.26 8.36 18.24
N ALA A 388 -4.83 7.64 19.27
CA ALA A 388 -3.43 7.51 19.65
C ALA A 388 -2.74 6.28 19.01
N ALA A 389 -3.47 5.48 18.20
CA ALA A 389 -2.96 4.24 17.62
C ALA A 389 -1.67 4.47 16.82
N ASN A 390 -1.64 5.50 15.97
CA ASN A 390 -0.45 5.81 15.16
C ASN A 390 0.73 6.30 16.01
N LEU A 391 0.50 7.07 17.08
CA LEU A 391 1.56 7.46 18.02
C LEU A 391 2.16 6.24 18.71
N VAL A 392 1.30 5.36 19.27
CA VAL A 392 1.73 4.14 19.95
C VAL A 392 2.47 3.22 19.00
N ALA A 393 1.93 2.98 17.80
CA ALA A 393 2.55 2.13 16.79
C ALA A 393 3.90 2.71 16.31
N THR A 394 4.01 4.03 16.15
CA THR A 394 5.26 4.69 15.79
C THR A 394 6.33 4.50 16.86
N ILE A 395 5.98 4.60 18.16
CA ILE A 395 6.93 4.33 19.26
C ILE A 395 7.32 2.84 19.29
N LEU A 396 6.35 1.93 19.18
CA LEU A 396 6.63 0.50 19.25
C LEU A 396 7.46 0.00 18.07
N TYR A 397 7.04 0.32 16.85
CA TYR A 397 7.57 -0.29 15.63
C TYR A 397 8.60 0.55 14.90
N GLY A 398 8.79 1.81 15.31
CA GLY A 398 9.72 2.73 14.68
C GLY A 398 9.27 3.12 13.26
N ILE A 399 10.13 3.86 12.59
CA ILE A 399 10.00 4.23 11.17
C ILE A 399 11.36 3.99 10.55
N ASP A 400 11.43 3.22 9.47
CA ASP A 400 12.66 2.96 8.74
C ASP A 400 12.30 2.93 7.26
N ARG A 401 12.78 3.91 6.49
CA ARG A 401 12.49 4.00 5.06
C ARG A 401 13.53 4.79 4.29
N ASN A 402 13.72 4.42 3.02
CA ASN A 402 14.53 5.18 2.07
C ASN A 402 13.63 5.93 1.08
N VAL A 403 13.86 7.23 0.95
CA VAL A 403 13.14 8.09 0.01
C VAL A 403 14.13 8.96 -0.73
N GLY A 404 14.26 8.74 -2.03
CA GLY A 404 15.37 9.29 -2.82
C GLY A 404 16.71 8.94 -2.17
N ASP A 405 17.56 9.94 -1.98
CA ASP A 405 18.88 9.78 -1.32
C ASP A 405 18.82 10.01 0.20
N GLN A 406 17.64 9.94 0.83
CA GLN A 406 17.46 10.20 2.25
C GLN A 406 16.98 8.94 2.98
N HIS A 407 17.68 8.58 4.05
CA HIS A 407 17.26 7.55 4.99
C HIS A 407 16.57 8.20 6.19
N VAL A 408 15.32 7.82 6.45
CA VAL A 408 14.53 8.28 7.60
C VAL A 408 14.44 7.15 8.60
N LEU A 409 15.00 7.36 9.79
CA LEU A 409 15.05 6.37 10.86
C LEU A 409 14.53 6.95 12.17
N MET A 410 13.50 6.32 12.72
CA MET A 410 13.11 6.39 14.12
C MET A 410 13.26 4.98 14.72
N PRO A 411 14.07 4.79 15.78
CA PRO A 411 14.23 3.49 16.41
C PRO A 411 12.89 2.95 16.91
N ARG A 412 12.77 1.63 16.88
CA ARG A 412 11.68 0.91 17.54
C ARG A 412 11.97 0.68 19.01
N PHE A 413 10.94 0.68 19.84
CA PHE A 413 11.02 0.46 21.29
C PHE A 413 10.23 -0.77 21.75
N ASP A 414 9.87 -1.66 20.84
CA ASP A 414 9.32 -2.98 21.13
C ASP A 414 10.40 -4.00 21.53
N GLN A 415 10.03 -5.28 21.66
CA GLN A 415 10.96 -6.34 22.06
C GLN A 415 12.06 -6.63 21.02
N LYS A 416 11.90 -6.12 19.78
CA LYS A 416 12.89 -6.19 18.71
C LYS A 416 13.77 -4.94 18.65
N SER A 417 13.70 -4.08 19.65
CA SER A 417 14.53 -2.88 19.75
C SER A 417 16.00 -3.23 19.78
N TYR A 418 16.80 -2.50 19.00
CA TYR A 418 18.26 -2.48 19.14
C TYR A 418 18.72 -1.43 20.18
N VAL A 419 17.79 -0.66 20.74
CA VAL A 419 17.97 0.16 21.95
C VAL A 419 17.22 -0.48 23.13
N ASN A 420 17.01 0.23 24.23
CA ASN A 420 16.28 -0.34 25.37
C ASN A 420 14.79 -0.53 25.01
N PRO A 421 14.26 -1.76 25.10
CA PRO A 421 12.83 -2.00 24.93
C PRO A 421 12.04 -1.31 26.07
N LEU A 422 10.91 -0.70 25.72
CA LEU A 422 10.04 -0.03 26.68
C LEU A 422 8.88 -0.93 27.10
N THR A 423 8.55 -0.92 28.38
CA THR A 423 7.34 -1.58 28.90
C THR A 423 6.06 -0.89 28.41
N ASN A 424 4.92 -1.57 28.50
CA ASN A 424 3.63 -0.97 28.13
C ASN A 424 3.32 0.30 28.94
N GLN A 425 3.69 0.29 30.23
CA GLN A 425 3.53 1.45 31.09
C GLN A 425 4.38 2.63 30.61
N GLN A 426 5.66 2.40 30.30
CA GLN A 426 6.55 3.46 29.83
C GLN A 426 6.09 4.05 28.48
N VAL A 427 5.64 3.21 27.54
CA VAL A 427 5.09 3.69 26.27
C VAL A 427 3.84 4.53 26.51
N ALA A 428 2.91 4.05 27.35
CA ALA A 428 1.71 4.82 27.69
C ALA A 428 2.06 6.16 28.35
N ASP A 429 3.02 6.20 29.27
CA ASP A 429 3.44 7.43 29.93
C ASP A 429 4.08 8.43 28.97
N ILE A 430 4.95 7.97 28.06
CA ILE A 430 5.53 8.80 26.99
C ILE A 430 4.42 9.32 26.07
N SER A 431 3.54 8.45 25.57
CA SER A 431 2.45 8.84 24.68
C SER A 431 1.56 9.90 25.31
N ASN A 432 1.18 9.73 26.58
CA ASN A 432 0.38 10.70 27.30
C ASN A 432 1.10 12.04 27.49
N TYR A 433 2.40 12.04 27.75
CA TYR A 433 3.18 13.28 27.81
C TYR A 433 3.24 13.98 26.44
N VAL A 434 3.47 13.22 25.35
CA VAL A 434 3.51 13.75 23.98
C VAL A 434 2.15 14.33 23.58
N LEU A 435 1.05 13.63 23.87
CA LEU A 435 -0.30 14.09 23.60
C LEU A 435 -0.64 15.38 24.37
N ALA A 436 -0.33 15.43 25.66
CA ALA A 436 -0.59 16.60 26.49
C ALA A 436 0.28 17.83 26.11
N SER A 437 1.53 17.60 25.68
CA SER A 437 2.49 18.68 25.43
C SER A 437 2.48 19.17 23.98
N TYR A 438 2.27 18.26 23.02
CA TYR A 438 2.49 18.49 21.59
C TYR A 438 1.31 18.08 20.72
N GLY A 439 0.34 17.33 21.24
CA GLY A 439 -0.71 16.69 20.44
C GLY A 439 -2.12 17.00 20.93
N ASN A 440 -2.99 16.00 20.81
CA ASN A 440 -4.37 16.03 21.28
C ASN A 440 -4.45 15.64 22.77
N PRO A 441 -4.66 16.59 23.70
CA PRO A 441 -4.67 16.32 25.14
C PRO A 441 -5.92 15.56 25.61
N ASP A 442 -6.97 15.45 24.77
CA ASP A 442 -8.21 14.76 25.11
C ASP A 442 -8.04 13.22 25.05
N LEU A 443 -6.96 12.74 24.44
CA LEU A 443 -6.64 11.33 24.35
C LEU A 443 -5.87 10.85 25.57
N ARG A 444 -6.20 9.65 26.04
CA ARG A 444 -5.48 8.94 27.08
C ARG A 444 -5.04 7.57 26.58
N VAL A 445 -3.76 7.27 26.69
CA VAL A 445 -3.18 5.96 26.39
C VAL A 445 -3.01 5.17 27.69
N THR A 446 -3.45 3.93 27.70
CA THR A 446 -3.29 2.97 28.79
C THR A 446 -2.28 1.88 28.43
N PRO A 447 -1.71 1.16 29.41
CA PRO A 447 -0.88 -0.01 29.13
C PRO A 447 -1.61 -1.10 28.33
N ALA A 448 -2.94 -1.18 28.44
CA ALA A 448 -3.76 -2.13 27.68
C ALA A 448 -3.84 -1.75 26.20
N ASP A 449 -3.91 -0.45 25.87
CA ASP A 449 -3.86 0.02 24.47
C ASP A 449 -2.52 -0.31 23.82
N VAL A 450 -1.42 -0.17 24.60
CA VAL A 450 -0.09 -0.57 24.14
C VAL A 450 -0.01 -2.08 23.94
N GLN A 451 -0.56 -2.87 24.87
CA GLN A 451 -0.62 -4.33 24.70
C GLN A 451 -1.42 -4.72 23.46
N GLN A 452 -2.57 -4.09 23.23
CA GLN A 452 -3.38 -4.32 22.03
C GLN A 452 -2.58 -4.03 20.76
N SER A 453 -1.80 -2.93 20.74
CA SER A 453 -0.92 -2.64 19.61
C SER A 453 0.15 -3.73 19.44
N ARG A 454 0.77 -4.23 20.51
CA ARG A 454 1.72 -5.36 20.47
C ARG A 454 1.10 -6.66 19.96
N ASP A 455 -0.18 -6.89 20.26
CA ASP A 455 -0.94 -8.05 19.81
C ASP A 455 -1.38 -7.93 18.34
N GLY A 456 -0.98 -6.86 17.64
CA GLY A 456 -1.32 -6.63 16.23
C GLY A 456 -2.60 -5.81 16.03
N GLY A 457 -3.08 -5.11 17.06
CA GLY A 457 -4.19 -4.17 16.99
C GLY A 457 -5.56 -4.73 17.43
N PRO A 458 -6.65 -4.00 17.16
CA PRO A 458 -7.99 -4.41 17.53
C PRO A 458 -8.39 -5.75 16.91
N VAL A 459 -8.79 -6.70 17.75
CA VAL A 459 -9.23 -8.03 17.31
C VAL A 459 -10.65 -7.93 16.69
N PRO A 460 -10.84 -8.31 15.42
CA PRO A 460 -12.13 -8.27 14.74
C PRO A 460 -13.15 -9.21 15.36
N LEU A 461 -14.43 -8.92 15.13
CA LEU A 461 -15.54 -9.74 15.64
C LEU A 461 -15.44 -11.19 15.17
N LEU A 462 -15.06 -11.42 13.90
CA LEU A 462 -14.84 -12.74 13.34
C LEU A 462 -13.76 -13.55 14.09
N ALA A 463 -12.65 -12.89 14.45
CA ALA A 463 -11.58 -13.52 15.21
C ALA A 463 -12.02 -13.82 16.66
N LYS A 464 -12.75 -12.91 17.31
CA LYS A 464 -13.35 -13.15 18.64
C LYS A 464 -14.36 -14.29 18.65
N ALA A 465 -15.08 -14.49 17.53
CA ALA A 465 -16.06 -15.55 17.38
C ALA A 465 -15.44 -16.93 17.10
N GLN A 466 -14.17 -17.00 16.67
CA GLN A 466 -13.50 -18.23 16.23
C GLN A 466 -13.65 -19.42 17.19
N PRO A 467 -13.48 -19.27 18.53
CA PRO A 467 -13.66 -20.38 19.47
C PRO A 467 -15.08 -20.97 19.48
N TYR A 468 -16.08 -20.18 19.07
CA TYR A 468 -17.51 -20.54 19.12
C TYR A 468 -18.05 -21.03 17.78
N LEU A 469 -17.33 -20.85 16.67
CA LEU A 469 -17.81 -21.22 15.33
C LEU A 469 -18.08 -22.74 15.19
N VAL A 470 -17.19 -23.59 15.73
CA VAL A 470 -17.39 -25.06 15.67
C VAL A 470 -18.50 -25.53 16.58
N PRO A 471 -18.51 -25.20 17.89
CA PRO A 471 -19.60 -25.62 18.77
C PRO A 471 -20.96 -25.10 18.28
N GLY A 472 -21.00 -23.86 17.79
CA GLY A 472 -22.19 -23.28 17.18
C GLY A 472 -22.66 -24.04 15.94
N GLY A 473 -21.75 -24.35 15.01
CA GLY A 473 -22.06 -25.15 13.83
C GLY A 473 -22.57 -26.56 14.17
N VAL A 474 -21.95 -27.23 15.14
CA VAL A 474 -22.39 -28.53 15.64
C VAL A 474 -23.78 -28.43 16.27
N ALA A 475 -24.04 -27.43 17.10
CA ALA A 475 -25.35 -27.20 17.70
C ALA A 475 -26.44 -26.99 16.63
N VAL A 476 -26.16 -26.20 15.59
CA VAL A 476 -27.08 -25.99 14.46
C VAL A 476 -27.35 -27.31 13.73
N LEU A 477 -26.32 -28.11 13.44
CA LEU A 477 -26.50 -29.41 12.79
C LEU A 477 -27.34 -30.37 13.65
N VAL A 478 -27.12 -30.39 14.97
CA VAL A 478 -27.93 -31.18 15.91
C VAL A 478 -29.39 -30.71 15.87
N VAL A 479 -29.64 -29.40 15.91
CA VAL A 479 -31.01 -28.86 15.82
C VAL A 479 -31.66 -29.22 14.49
N LEU A 480 -30.96 -29.08 13.36
CA LEU A 480 -31.48 -29.46 12.04
C LEU A 480 -31.77 -30.96 11.94
N LEU A 481 -30.90 -31.81 12.51
CA LEU A 481 -31.13 -33.25 12.61
C LEU A 481 -32.38 -33.56 13.45
N LEU A 482 -32.54 -32.90 14.61
CA LEU A 482 -33.72 -33.06 15.47
C LEU A 482 -35.00 -32.61 14.76
N LEU A 483 -34.97 -31.48 14.04
CA LEU A 483 -36.09 -31.00 13.24
C LEU A 483 -36.43 -31.96 12.10
N LEU A 484 -35.42 -32.48 11.39
CA LEU A 484 -35.61 -33.46 10.32
C LEU A 484 -36.18 -34.79 10.85
N LEU A 485 -35.72 -35.25 12.02
CA LEU A 485 -36.26 -36.42 12.70
C LEU A 485 -37.70 -36.19 13.17
N ALA A 486 -38.02 -35.01 13.71
CA ALA A 486 -39.37 -34.64 14.12
C ALA A 486 -40.32 -34.57 12.91
N TRP A 487 -39.87 -33.96 11.80
CA TRP A 487 -40.60 -33.89 10.54
C TRP A 487 -40.87 -35.30 9.97
N ARG A 488 -39.84 -36.16 9.92
CA ARG A 488 -40.00 -37.57 9.48
C ARG A 488 -40.99 -38.34 10.36
N ARG A 489 -40.98 -38.13 11.68
CA ARG A 489 -41.95 -38.73 12.61
C ARG A 489 -43.38 -38.21 12.36
N ALA A 490 -43.54 -36.92 12.11
CA ALA A 490 -44.83 -36.31 11.79
C ALA A 490 -45.40 -36.84 10.46
N CYS A 491 -44.58 -36.95 9.42
CA CYS A 491 -44.99 -37.53 8.13
C CYS A 491 -45.43 -39.00 8.27
N ARG A 492 -44.69 -39.82 9.03
CA ARG A 492 -45.07 -41.23 9.29
C ARG A 492 -46.36 -41.39 10.09
N ARG A 493 -46.71 -40.42 10.93
CA ARG A 493 -47.98 -40.40 11.67
C ARG A 493 -49.18 -39.96 10.84
N ARG A 494 -48.97 -39.24 9.72
CA ARG A 494 -50.03 -38.84 8.78
C ARG A 494 -50.31 -39.88 7.70
N SER A 495 -49.39 -40.83 7.49
CA SER A 495 -49.53 -41.95 6.54
C SER A 495 -50.05 -43.25 7.19
N ARG A 496 -50.38 -43.20 8.49
CA ARG A 496 -51.13 -44.21 9.23
C ARG A 496 -52.44 -43.58 9.64
#